data_AF-A0A7V1HVR5-F1
#
_entry.id   AF-A0A7V1HVR5-F1
#
_cell.length_a   1.000
_cell.length_b   1.000
_cell.length_c   1.000
_cell.angle_alpha   90.00
_cell.angle_beta   90.00
_cell.angle_gamma   90.00
#
_symmetry.space_group_name_H-M   'P 1'
#
loop_
_entity.id
_entity.type
_entity.pdbx_description
1 polymer ?
#
loop_
_entity_poly.entity_id
_entity_poly.type
_entity_poly.pdbx_seq_one_letter_code
_entity_poly.pdbx_strand_id
1 'polypeptide(L)'
;MATALSYTPCNPVIMNVLTVPKVKMMRTEPVMSSAKTRRKTPFRTVSDQVCTVSGTVQQEIKPGRSLSLIASVVAACLVLIGCAAQSPAAGNTDATINDRDWINNPEKYYPPVKYITAVGVGDTIDAAETDALDKLARRFRVMLTSNETHRDRYSSSTGSDSALNDWQHNISLRTTVNLSTQEQLLNAEIVQRATDEPGRAYALGVIERLPTARLYAEQMRLQSELANSRYQAALKLPADRKLLRLAYLRSAAEAAESYFALSHAHDLLLGVTGRGGITAAEEPDLAAIRAAYNELRSEISVQMNWLGEESPLIQNTMSRIATEMGMAVVDKEQAADLRLDTDYVLRFRPVNRYGVIMADWLLTIKVKSGSDNRQVATITYNGQDGSSTEAGATLQAERRIMSLLDEKFADDLMKALYNNEAR
;
A
#
# COMPACT_ATOMS: atom_id res chain seq x y z
N MET A 1 -68.09 -38.49 -22.10
CA MET A 1 -67.63 -39.55 -21.17
C MET A 1 -66.98 -38.87 -19.98
N ALA A 2 -67.51 -39.18 -18.79
CA ALA A 2 -66.95 -39.07 -17.43
C ALA A 2 -66.26 -37.76 -16.96
N THR A 3 -67.06 -36.99 -16.21
CA THR A 3 -66.80 -36.33 -14.92
C THR A 3 -65.60 -36.79 -14.09
N ALA A 4 -64.92 -35.84 -13.42
CA ALA A 4 -64.91 -35.73 -11.95
C ALA A 4 -64.15 -34.47 -11.44
N LEU A 5 -64.82 -33.74 -10.54
CA LEU A 5 -64.33 -32.65 -9.69
C LEU A 5 -63.83 -33.21 -8.34
N SER A 6 -62.82 -32.60 -7.75
CA SER A 6 -62.57 -32.63 -6.28
C SER A 6 -61.62 -31.49 -5.90
N TYR A 7 -62.11 -30.41 -5.27
CA TYR A 7 -62.22 -30.16 -3.82
C TYR A 7 -60.90 -29.91 -3.06
N THR A 8 -60.76 -28.67 -2.60
CA THR A 8 -59.83 -28.14 -1.59
C THR A 8 -60.29 -28.49 -0.17
N PRO A 9 -59.38 -28.36 0.82
CA PRO A 9 -59.76 -27.59 2.00
C PRO A 9 -58.68 -26.61 2.50
N CYS A 10 -59.16 -25.42 2.89
CA CYS A 10 -58.48 -24.42 3.72
C CYS A 10 -58.38 -24.85 5.19
N ASN A 11 -57.32 -24.45 5.91
CA ASN A 11 -57.32 -23.84 7.27
C ASN A 11 -55.90 -23.85 7.91
N PRO A 12 -55.63 -23.15 9.02
CA PRO A 12 -56.14 -21.85 9.47
C PRO A 12 -55.02 -20.86 9.86
N VAL A 13 -55.45 -19.59 9.94
CA VAL A 13 -54.75 -18.43 10.52
C VAL A 13 -54.53 -18.62 12.02
N ILE A 14 -53.29 -18.40 12.50
CA ILE A 14 -52.99 -18.25 13.92
C ILE A 14 -52.75 -16.76 14.20
N MET A 15 -53.74 -16.12 14.85
CA MET A 15 -53.57 -14.82 15.50
C MET A 15 -52.87 -15.04 16.84
N ASN A 16 -51.70 -14.41 17.03
CA ASN A 16 -51.15 -14.21 18.37
C ASN A 16 -51.33 -12.74 18.77
N VAL A 17 -52.29 -12.55 19.67
CA VAL A 17 -52.50 -11.35 20.47
C VAL A 17 -51.51 -11.43 21.64
N LEU A 18 -50.51 -10.57 21.67
CA LEU A 18 -49.70 -10.34 22.87
C LEU A 18 -49.88 -8.92 23.37
N THR A 19 -50.26 -8.89 24.64
CA THR A 19 -50.70 -7.81 25.49
C THR A 19 -49.55 -6.87 25.87
N VAL A 20 -49.83 -5.58 25.80
CA VAL A 20 -48.97 -4.49 26.26
C VAL A 20 -49.09 -4.34 27.79
N PRO A 21 -47.99 -4.38 28.56
CA PRO A 21 -48.01 -3.87 29.92
C PRO A 21 -47.73 -2.35 29.93
N LYS A 22 -48.71 -1.59 30.45
CA LYS A 22 -48.58 -0.19 30.88
C LYS A 22 -47.43 -0.07 31.88
N VAL A 23 -46.38 0.69 31.53
CA VAL A 23 -45.41 1.20 32.52
C VAL A 23 -45.71 2.66 32.80
N LYS A 24 -45.90 2.91 34.09
CA LYS A 24 -46.34 4.15 34.73
C LYS A 24 -45.22 5.21 34.67
N MET A 25 -45.58 6.41 34.23
CA MET A 25 -44.76 7.60 34.36
C MET A 25 -44.44 7.86 35.84
N MET A 26 -43.16 8.02 36.17
CA MET A 26 -42.73 8.75 37.37
C MET A 26 -41.86 9.92 36.94
N ARG A 27 -42.44 11.10 37.13
CA ARG A 27 -41.81 12.42 37.14
C ARG A 27 -41.10 12.58 38.49
N THR A 28 -39.82 12.92 38.48
CA THR A 28 -39.17 13.67 39.57
C THR A 28 -38.08 14.54 38.97
N GLU A 29 -38.34 15.84 38.90
CA GLU A 29 -37.31 16.90 38.87
C GLU A 29 -36.84 17.20 40.33
N PRO A 30 -36.06 18.26 40.60
CA PRO A 30 -34.60 18.22 40.66
C PRO A 30 -34.10 18.54 42.08
N VAL A 31 -32.84 18.21 42.39
CA VAL A 31 -32.15 18.78 43.56
C VAL A 31 -30.86 19.44 43.08
N MET A 32 -30.86 20.76 43.13
CA MET A 32 -29.65 21.57 43.26
C MET A 32 -29.01 21.30 44.63
N SER A 33 -27.71 21.08 44.70
CA SER A 33 -26.89 21.69 45.75
C SER A 33 -25.39 21.62 45.44
N SER A 34 -24.83 22.81 45.25
CA SER A 34 -23.46 23.24 45.52
C SER A 34 -22.64 22.37 46.49
N ALA A 35 -21.41 22.00 46.11
CA ALA A 35 -20.23 22.27 46.95
C ALA A 35 -18.91 22.11 46.16
N LYS A 36 -18.18 23.21 46.04
CA LYS A 36 -16.74 23.25 45.73
C LYS A 36 -15.97 22.46 46.79
N THR A 37 -15.10 21.54 46.38
CA THR A 37 -13.88 21.28 47.17
C THR A 37 -12.72 20.87 46.26
N ARG A 38 -11.73 21.76 46.17
CA ARG A 38 -10.38 21.47 45.70
C ARG A 38 -9.78 20.37 46.57
N ARG A 39 -9.33 19.26 45.98
CA ARG A 39 -8.21 18.48 46.53
C ARG A 39 -7.24 18.11 45.42
N LYS A 40 -6.07 18.74 45.50
CA LYS A 40 -4.82 18.28 44.89
C LYS A 40 -4.49 16.92 45.51
N THR A 41 -4.22 15.92 44.68
CA THR A 41 -3.41 14.76 45.09
C THR A 41 -2.34 14.50 44.03
N PRO A 42 -1.18 13.96 44.44
CA PRO A 42 0.05 14.09 43.71
C PRO A 42 0.28 12.93 42.73
N PHE A 43 1.06 13.25 41.70
CA PHE A 43 1.79 12.33 40.84
C PHE A 43 2.41 11.19 41.67
N ARG A 44 2.07 9.95 41.32
CA ARG A 44 2.87 8.75 41.64
C ARG A 44 3.39 8.19 40.33
N THR A 45 4.70 8.29 40.17
CA THR A 45 5.55 7.55 39.24
C THR A 45 5.37 6.06 39.50
N VAL A 46 4.98 5.31 38.47
CA VAL A 46 5.09 3.84 38.45
C VAL A 46 6.36 3.54 37.66
N SER A 47 7.35 3.04 38.40
CA SER A 47 8.62 2.52 37.92
C SER A 47 8.42 1.10 37.38
N ASP A 48 8.92 0.88 36.18
CA ASP A 48 9.52 -0.32 35.60
C ASP A 48 9.23 -1.69 36.23
N GLN A 49 8.60 -2.56 35.44
CA GLN A 49 8.93 -3.99 35.42
C GLN A 49 9.17 -4.43 33.98
N VAL A 50 10.45 -4.43 33.61
CA VAL A 50 10.98 -5.13 32.44
C VAL A 50 11.30 -6.55 32.90
N CYS A 51 10.57 -7.54 32.39
CA CYS A 51 10.93 -8.94 32.52
C CYS A 51 11.97 -9.29 31.45
N THR A 52 13.24 -9.34 31.85
CA THR A 52 14.32 -9.98 31.07
C THR A 52 14.36 -11.47 31.37
N VAL A 53 14.08 -12.29 30.36
CA VAL A 53 14.30 -13.73 30.37
C VAL A 53 15.73 -13.98 29.90
N SER A 54 16.65 -14.20 30.85
CA SER A 54 18.01 -14.66 30.56
C SER A 54 18.04 -16.18 30.55
N GLY A 55 18.05 -16.78 29.36
CA GLY A 55 18.38 -18.18 29.14
C GLY A 55 19.86 -18.32 28.79
N THR A 56 20.67 -18.79 29.74
CA THR A 56 22.08 -19.14 29.53
C THR A 56 22.19 -20.56 28.99
N VAL A 57 22.57 -20.69 27.72
CA VAL A 57 23.05 -21.95 27.14
C VAL A 57 24.54 -22.07 27.43
N GLN A 58 24.92 -23.01 28.29
CA GLN A 58 26.30 -23.44 28.45
C GLN A 58 26.68 -24.36 27.28
N GLN A 59 27.69 -23.97 26.51
CA GLN A 59 28.49 -24.88 25.71
C GLN A 59 29.94 -24.81 26.17
N GLU A 60 30.45 -25.94 26.65
CA GLU A 60 31.87 -26.18 26.94
C GLU A 60 32.69 -26.12 25.64
N ILE A 61 33.69 -25.23 25.61
CA ILE A 61 34.75 -25.26 24.59
C ILE A 61 36.09 -25.46 25.31
N LYS A 62 36.75 -26.57 24.98
CA LYS A 62 38.09 -26.97 25.45
C LYS A 62 39.16 -25.96 24.99
N PRO A 63 40.15 -25.60 25.83
CA PRO A 63 41.21 -24.67 25.43
C PRO A 63 42.38 -25.41 24.75
N GLY A 64 42.65 -25.04 23.49
CA GLY A 64 43.78 -25.49 22.71
C GLY A 64 44.67 -24.31 22.30
N ARG A 65 45.84 -24.20 22.96
CA ARG A 65 47.12 -23.58 22.56
C ARG A 65 47.15 -22.74 21.26
N SER A 66 47.48 -21.45 21.40
CA SER A 66 48.70 -20.82 20.85
C SER A 66 48.53 -19.29 20.78
N LEU A 67 49.13 -18.59 21.75
CA LEU A 67 49.22 -17.13 21.82
C LEU A 67 50.70 -16.78 21.88
N SER A 68 51.28 -16.44 20.73
CA SER A 68 52.48 -15.59 20.58
C SER A 68 52.71 -15.38 19.09
N LEU A 69 53.18 -14.18 18.69
CA LEU A 69 53.61 -13.78 17.32
C LEU A 69 52.67 -12.96 16.42
N ILE A 70 51.84 -12.01 16.89
CA ILE A 70 51.38 -10.90 15.99
C ILE A 70 51.30 -9.54 16.70
N ALA A 71 52.20 -9.27 17.66
CA ALA A 71 52.28 -7.98 18.36
C ALA A 71 53.52 -7.14 17.99
N SER A 72 54.27 -7.52 16.94
CA SER A 72 55.57 -6.89 16.61
C SER A 72 55.64 -6.17 15.26
N VAL A 73 54.54 -6.09 14.48
CA VAL A 73 54.57 -5.50 13.13
C VAL A 73 53.91 -4.11 13.04
N VAL A 74 53.14 -3.69 14.04
CA VAL A 74 52.37 -2.42 13.98
C VAL A 74 53.12 -1.20 14.56
N ALA A 75 54.27 -1.41 15.21
CA ALA A 75 55.03 -0.33 15.87
C ALA A 75 56.21 0.25 15.06
N ALA A 76 56.39 -0.14 13.79
CA ALA A 76 57.59 0.19 13.00
C ALA A 76 57.37 1.02 11.72
N CYS A 77 56.16 1.59 11.50
CA CYS A 77 55.87 2.41 10.30
C CYS A 77 55.54 3.89 10.58
N LEU A 78 55.85 4.41 11.78
CA LEU A 78 55.40 5.73 12.22
C LEU A 78 56.53 6.77 12.43
N VAL A 79 57.66 6.61 11.73
CA VAL A 79 58.71 7.64 11.67
C VAL A 79 59.29 7.64 10.26
N LEU A 80 59.48 8.84 9.69
CA LEU A 80 60.04 9.17 8.36
C LEU A 80 58.99 9.42 7.27
N ILE A 81 58.45 10.64 7.22
CA ILE A 81 58.54 11.58 6.08
C ILE A 81 58.21 12.98 6.62
N GLY A 82 59.25 13.80 6.76
CA GLY A 82 59.15 15.24 6.98
C GLY A 82 59.64 15.99 5.75
N CYS A 83 58.97 17.12 5.48
CA CYS A 83 59.39 18.32 4.78
C CYS A 83 60.18 18.22 3.45
N ALA A 84 59.50 18.57 2.35
CA ALA A 84 60.09 19.41 1.30
C ALA A 84 59.02 20.36 0.77
N ALA A 85 59.23 21.65 1.01
CA ALA A 85 58.54 22.76 0.37
C ALA A 85 59.17 23.03 -0.99
N GLN A 86 58.37 23.14 -2.05
CA GLN A 86 58.64 23.91 -3.28
C GLN A 86 57.43 23.75 -4.23
N SER A 87 56.55 24.75 -4.27
CA SER A 87 55.66 24.95 -5.43
C SER A 87 56.15 26.20 -6.17
N PRO A 88 56.48 26.08 -7.47
CA PRO A 88 56.94 27.19 -8.27
C PRO A 88 55.80 28.17 -8.57
N ALA A 89 56.22 29.41 -8.84
CA ALA A 89 55.38 30.53 -9.22
C ALA A 89 54.54 30.28 -10.48
N ALA A 90 53.37 30.93 -10.46
CA ALA A 90 52.55 31.36 -11.58
C ALA A 90 53.11 31.12 -13.00
N GLY A 91 52.50 30.18 -13.69
CA GLY A 91 52.35 30.19 -15.15
C GLY A 91 50.86 30.32 -15.45
N ASN A 92 50.44 31.51 -15.88
CA ASN A 92 49.10 31.79 -16.39
C ASN A 92 48.76 30.84 -17.53
N THR A 93 47.79 29.96 -17.31
CA THR A 93 46.82 29.60 -18.33
C THR A 93 45.45 29.77 -17.71
N ASP A 94 44.84 30.92 -18.03
CA ASP A 94 43.41 31.19 -17.98
C ASP A 94 42.68 30.11 -18.81
N ALA A 95 42.51 28.95 -18.20
CA ALA A 95 41.48 28.00 -18.53
C ALA A 95 40.62 27.90 -17.27
N THR A 96 39.84 28.96 -17.02
CA THR A 96 38.59 28.85 -16.30
C THR A 96 37.73 27.86 -17.08
N ILE A 97 37.99 26.57 -16.88
CA ILE A 97 37.00 25.53 -17.10
C ILE A 97 35.82 25.98 -16.26
N ASN A 98 34.81 26.49 -16.94
CA ASN A 98 33.52 26.88 -16.39
C ASN A 98 33.05 25.75 -15.47
N ASP A 99 33.14 25.96 -14.16
CA ASP A 99 32.66 25.03 -13.11
C ASP A 99 31.13 24.86 -13.14
N ARG A 100 30.48 25.41 -14.18
CA ARG A 100 29.04 25.45 -14.44
C ARG A 100 28.66 24.91 -15.82
N ASP A 101 29.62 24.40 -16.59
CA ASP A 101 29.35 23.82 -17.91
C ASP A 101 28.34 22.65 -17.85
N TRP A 102 28.27 21.96 -16.71
CA TRP A 102 27.29 20.90 -16.43
C TRP A 102 25.83 21.39 -16.40
N ILE A 103 25.59 22.68 -16.17
CA ILE A 103 24.25 23.27 -16.19
C ILE A 103 23.68 23.18 -17.62
N ASN A 104 24.51 23.48 -18.62
CA ASN A 104 24.10 23.51 -20.02
C ASN A 104 24.35 22.18 -20.74
N ASN A 105 25.36 21.42 -20.31
CA ASN A 105 25.72 20.14 -20.91
C ASN A 105 26.11 19.11 -19.84
N PRO A 106 25.14 18.58 -19.07
CA PRO A 106 25.42 17.58 -18.04
C PRO A 106 25.97 16.27 -18.64
N GLU A 107 25.61 15.95 -19.88
CA GLU A 107 26.01 14.70 -20.56
C GLU A 107 27.51 14.64 -20.88
N LYS A 108 28.18 15.80 -20.97
CA LYS A 108 29.65 15.89 -21.10
C LYS A 108 30.37 15.34 -19.87
N TYR A 109 29.79 15.55 -18.68
CA TYR A 109 30.36 15.13 -17.39
C TYR A 109 29.82 13.76 -16.95
N TYR A 110 28.58 13.46 -17.33
CA TYR A 110 27.86 12.24 -16.96
C TYR A 110 27.35 11.56 -18.23
N PRO A 111 28.15 10.68 -18.86
CA PRO A 111 27.81 10.07 -20.13
C PRO A 111 26.47 9.32 -20.06
N PRO A 112 25.56 9.50 -21.05
CA PRO A 112 24.20 8.94 -21.01
C PRO A 112 24.16 7.41 -21.03
N VAL A 113 25.26 6.77 -21.43
CA VAL A 113 25.47 5.31 -21.35
C VAL A 113 25.52 4.82 -19.91
N LYS A 114 26.06 5.63 -19.00
CA LYS A 114 26.25 5.27 -17.58
C LYS A 114 25.26 5.98 -16.66
N TYR A 115 24.79 7.16 -17.05
CA TYR A 115 23.99 8.03 -16.20
C TYR A 115 22.67 8.44 -16.87
N ILE A 116 21.66 8.70 -16.05
CA ILE A 116 20.50 9.50 -16.43
C ILE A 116 20.60 10.79 -15.62
N THR A 117 20.55 11.94 -16.28
CA THR A 117 20.78 13.24 -15.64
C THR A 117 19.61 14.20 -15.83
N ALA A 118 19.42 15.11 -14.87
CA ALA A 118 18.48 16.21 -14.96
C ALA A 118 18.97 17.43 -14.15
N VAL A 119 18.84 18.62 -14.73
CA VAL A 119 19.21 19.89 -14.06
C VAL A 119 17.94 20.59 -13.57
N GLY A 120 17.87 20.78 -12.26
CA GLY A 120 16.84 21.55 -11.58
C GLY A 120 17.23 23.00 -11.37
N VAL A 121 16.23 23.88 -11.28
CA VAL A 121 16.39 25.32 -11.10
C VAL A 121 15.39 25.82 -10.06
N GLY A 122 15.81 26.72 -9.19
CA GLY A 122 14.93 27.32 -8.19
C GLY A 122 15.48 28.64 -7.62
N ASP A 123 14.67 29.29 -6.79
CA ASP A 123 15.07 30.51 -6.07
C ASP A 123 15.92 30.19 -4.82
N THR A 124 15.94 28.91 -4.41
CA THR A 124 16.79 28.37 -3.34
C THR A 124 17.41 27.05 -3.79
N ILE A 125 18.51 26.64 -3.15
CA ILE A 125 19.14 25.33 -3.42
C ILE A 125 18.12 24.19 -3.24
N ASP A 126 17.36 24.19 -2.15
CA ASP A 126 16.35 23.16 -1.88
C ASP A 126 15.27 23.08 -2.97
N ALA A 127 14.83 24.25 -3.49
CA ALA A 127 13.90 24.31 -4.60
C ALA A 127 14.51 23.75 -5.89
N ALA A 128 15.79 24.05 -6.16
CA ALA A 128 16.51 23.52 -7.30
C ALA A 128 16.74 22.01 -7.20
N GLU A 129 17.03 21.48 -6.01
CA GLU A 129 17.16 20.03 -5.77
C GLU A 129 15.84 19.30 -6.00
N THR A 130 14.75 19.83 -5.45
CA THR A 130 13.40 19.29 -5.63
C THR A 130 13.03 19.27 -7.13
N ASP A 131 13.26 20.37 -7.83
CA ASP A 131 13.02 20.44 -9.29
C ASP A 131 13.93 19.48 -10.08
N ALA A 132 15.19 19.27 -9.65
CA ALA A 132 16.10 18.34 -10.30
C ALA A 132 15.60 16.89 -10.20
N LEU A 133 15.18 16.47 -9.00
CA LEU A 133 14.61 15.14 -8.75
C LEU A 133 13.30 14.95 -9.52
N ASP A 134 12.42 15.96 -9.52
CA ASP A 134 11.16 15.91 -10.26
C ASP A 134 11.39 15.81 -11.79
N LYS A 135 12.35 16.56 -12.34
CA LYS A 135 12.74 16.44 -13.75
C LYS A 135 13.35 15.09 -14.06
N LEU A 136 14.16 14.54 -13.15
CA LEU A 136 14.74 13.21 -13.29
C LEU A 136 13.65 12.14 -13.33
N ALA A 137 12.65 12.24 -12.44
CA ALA A 137 11.46 11.39 -12.41
C ALA A 137 10.70 11.41 -13.73
N ARG A 138 10.43 12.62 -14.25
CA ARG A 138 9.76 12.82 -15.53
C ARG A 138 10.56 12.21 -16.69
N ARG A 139 11.88 12.44 -16.74
CA ARG A 139 12.76 11.86 -17.77
C ARG A 139 12.72 10.34 -17.72
N PHE A 140 12.84 9.75 -16.54
CA PHE A 140 12.76 8.31 -16.35
C PHE A 140 11.42 7.75 -16.85
N ARG A 141 10.29 8.37 -16.47
CA ARG A 141 8.95 7.97 -16.91
C ARG A 141 8.79 7.98 -18.43
N VAL A 142 9.19 9.07 -19.09
CA VAL A 142 9.13 9.17 -20.56
C VAL A 142 9.95 8.05 -21.21
N MET A 143 11.09 7.71 -20.64
CA MET A 143 11.91 6.61 -21.12
C MET A 143 11.25 5.23 -20.93
N LEU A 144 10.51 5.00 -19.84
CA LEU A 144 9.72 3.76 -19.68
C LEU A 144 8.62 3.65 -20.74
N THR A 145 7.77 4.68 -20.86
CA THR A 145 6.61 4.66 -21.78
C THR A 145 7.05 4.54 -23.25
N SER A 146 8.15 5.19 -23.62
CA SER A 146 8.71 5.08 -24.98
C SER A 146 9.26 3.69 -25.27
N ASN A 147 9.99 3.08 -24.33
CA ASN A 147 10.50 1.71 -24.48
C ASN A 147 9.36 0.68 -24.62
N GLU A 148 8.27 0.87 -23.88
CA GLU A 148 7.06 0.04 -24.00
C GLU A 148 6.39 0.18 -25.38
N THR A 149 6.18 1.41 -25.85
CA THR A 149 5.60 1.66 -27.18
C THR A 149 6.42 0.98 -28.29
N HIS A 150 7.74 0.93 -28.15
CA HIS A 150 8.62 0.24 -29.10
C HIS A 150 8.50 -1.29 -29.03
N ARG A 151 8.32 -1.87 -27.82
CA ARG A 151 8.08 -3.31 -27.64
C ARG A 151 6.72 -3.73 -28.20
N ASP A 152 5.66 -2.97 -27.91
CA ASP A 152 4.29 -3.26 -28.35
C ASP A 152 4.14 -3.22 -29.88
N ARG A 153 4.82 -2.27 -30.55
CA ARG A 153 4.85 -2.22 -32.03
C ARG A 153 5.61 -3.39 -32.64
N TYR A 154 6.60 -3.94 -31.92
CA TYR A 154 7.37 -5.08 -32.41
C TYR A 154 6.56 -6.38 -32.24
N SER A 155 5.93 -6.60 -31.08
CA SER A 155 5.09 -7.78 -30.79
C SER A 155 3.87 -7.87 -31.71
N SER A 156 3.20 -6.74 -31.98
CA SER A 156 2.04 -6.67 -32.89
C SER A 156 2.38 -6.95 -34.36
N SER A 157 3.62 -6.75 -34.79
CA SER A 157 4.07 -7.11 -36.14
C SER A 157 4.33 -8.62 -36.32
N THR A 158 4.58 -9.34 -35.22
CA THR A 158 4.90 -10.78 -35.20
C THR A 158 3.71 -11.70 -34.91
N GLY A 159 2.48 -11.17 -34.85
CA GLY A 159 1.26 -11.99 -34.82
C GLY A 159 0.97 -12.73 -33.52
N SER A 160 1.59 -12.34 -32.39
CA SER A 160 1.28 -12.92 -31.08
C SER A 160 0.03 -12.29 -30.46
N ASP A 161 -0.85 -13.15 -29.96
CA ASP A 161 -2.18 -12.93 -29.35
C ASP A 161 -2.49 -11.52 -28.84
N SER A 162 -3.59 -10.96 -29.34
CA SER A 162 -4.14 -9.64 -28.96
C SER A 162 -4.40 -9.51 -27.45
N ALA A 163 -4.63 -10.62 -26.76
CA ALA A 163 -4.91 -10.63 -25.34
C ALA A 163 -3.65 -10.32 -24.50
N LEU A 164 -2.47 -10.84 -24.90
CA LEU A 164 -1.17 -10.54 -24.26
C LEU A 164 -0.78 -9.05 -24.35
N ASN A 165 -1.07 -8.42 -25.48
CA ASN A 165 -0.73 -7.01 -25.72
C ASN A 165 -1.59 -6.06 -24.87
N ASP A 166 -2.89 -6.33 -24.69
CA ASP A 166 -3.76 -5.54 -23.80
C ASP A 166 -3.33 -5.66 -22.32
N TRP A 167 -2.72 -6.78 -21.93
CA TRP A 167 -2.22 -6.99 -20.56
C TRP A 167 -0.91 -6.27 -20.28
N GLN A 168 0.04 -6.30 -21.21
CA GLN A 168 1.26 -5.49 -21.13
C GLN A 168 0.92 -4.00 -21.03
N HIS A 169 -0.06 -3.53 -21.80
CA HIS A 169 -0.52 -2.15 -21.79
C HIS A 169 -1.11 -1.71 -20.43
N ASN A 170 -1.94 -2.56 -19.78
CA ASN A 170 -2.53 -2.24 -18.48
C ASN A 170 -1.48 -2.23 -17.34
N ILE A 171 -0.49 -3.12 -17.38
CA ILE A 171 0.61 -3.15 -16.41
C ILE A 171 1.54 -1.95 -16.63
N SER A 172 1.83 -1.59 -17.87
CA SER A 172 2.56 -0.39 -18.30
C SER A 172 1.93 0.89 -17.72
N LEU A 173 0.62 1.05 -17.88
CA LEU A 173 -0.13 2.21 -17.37
C LEU A 173 -0.08 2.26 -15.84
N ARG A 174 -0.30 1.14 -15.14
CA ARG A 174 -0.19 1.06 -13.67
C ARG A 174 1.23 1.33 -13.17
N THR A 175 2.25 0.84 -13.87
CA THR A 175 3.67 1.07 -13.56
C THR A 175 4.03 2.55 -13.71
N THR A 176 3.57 3.18 -14.78
CA THR A 176 3.76 4.61 -15.04
C THR A 176 3.09 5.48 -13.95
N VAL A 177 1.92 5.06 -13.44
CA VAL A 177 1.20 5.73 -12.35
C VAL A 177 1.88 5.51 -10.99
N ASN A 178 2.31 4.29 -10.66
CA ASN A 178 3.00 3.99 -9.40
C ASN A 178 4.40 4.61 -9.31
N LEU A 179 5.09 4.80 -10.44
CA LEU A 179 6.35 5.56 -10.49
C LEU A 179 6.13 7.09 -10.47
N SER A 180 4.88 7.57 -10.50
CA SER A 180 4.55 9.00 -10.44
C SER A 180 4.48 9.56 -9.03
N THR A 181 4.31 8.72 -8.01
CA THR A 181 4.56 9.13 -6.63
C THR A 181 6.08 9.19 -6.44
N GLN A 182 6.61 10.23 -5.78
CA GLN A 182 8.05 10.53 -5.63
C GLN A 182 8.90 9.42 -4.98
N GLU A 183 8.33 8.25 -4.69
CA GLU A 183 8.89 7.21 -3.81
C GLU A 183 9.75 6.13 -4.51
N GLN A 184 10.01 6.19 -5.82
CA GLN A 184 10.59 5.03 -6.52
C GLN A 184 11.73 5.29 -7.53
N LEU A 185 12.38 6.45 -7.53
CA LEU A 185 13.69 6.55 -8.22
C LEU A 185 14.78 6.02 -7.30
N LEU A 186 15.02 4.71 -7.38
CA LEU A 186 16.09 4.09 -6.61
C LEU A 186 17.44 4.70 -7.01
N ASN A 187 18.22 5.12 -6.00
CA ASN A 187 19.59 5.58 -6.19
C ASN A 187 19.69 6.82 -7.11
N ALA A 188 18.77 7.76 -6.94
CA ALA A 188 18.87 9.12 -7.46
C ALA A 188 19.62 10.01 -6.46
N GLU A 189 20.60 10.78 -6.95
CA GLU A 189 21.49 11.58 -6.11
C GLU A 189 21.67 12.99 -6.67
N ILE A 190 21.81 13.99 -5.79
CA ILE A 190 22.23 15.34 -6.15
C ILE A 190 23.76 15.43 -6.04
N VAL A 191 24.42 15.50 -7.19
CA VAL A 191 25.90 15.48 -7.27
C VAL A 191 26.53 16.85 -7.37
N GLN A 192 25.81 17.87 -7.86
CA GLN A 192 26.32 19.23 -8.01
C GLN A 192 25.26 20.28 -7.70
N ARG A 193 25.72 21.43 -7.22
CA ARG A 193 24.92 22.59 -6.80
C ARG A 193 25.63 23.86 -7.21
N ALA A 194 24.90 24.87 -7.66
CA ALA A 194 25.45 26.19 -7.95
C ALA A 194 24.40 27.28 -7.74
N THR A 195 24.86 28.50 -7.45
CA THR A 195 24.02 29.70 -7.43
C THR A 195 24.65 30.75 -8.34
N ASP A 196 23.86 31.37 -9.20
CA ASP A 196 24.32 32.47 -10.06
C ASP A 196 24.24 33.84 -9.35
N GLU A 197 24.86 34.87 -9.94
CA GLU A 197 24.93 36.22 -9.37
C GLU A 197 23.59 37.00 -9.28
N PRO A 198 22.48 36.59 -9.92
CA PRO A 198 21.13 37.05 -9.53
C PRO A 198 20.46 36.21 -8.42
N GLY A 199 21.14 35.22 -7.85
CA GLY A 199 20.65 34.42 -6.71
C GLY A 199 19.82 33.19 -7.10
N ARG A 200 19.78 32.83 -8.39
CA ARG A 200 19.11 31.61 -8.85
C ARG A 200 19.99 30.40 -8.59
N ALA A 201 19.38 29.38 -8.02
CA ALA A 201 19.99 28.11 -7.66
C ALA A 201 19.79 27.07 -8.76
N TYR A 202 20.79 26.20 -8.91
CA TYR A 202 20.82 25.07 -9.81
C TYR A 202 21.27 23.82 -9.05
N ALA A 203 20.69 22.68 -9.39
CA ALA A 203 21.12 21.38 -8.87
C ALA A 203 21.14 20.34 -9.99
N LEU A 204 22.09 19.41 -9.95
CA LEU A 204 22.19 18.30 -10.89
C LEU A 204 21.82 17.00 -10.18
N GLY A 205 20.69 16.42 -10.59
CA GLY A 205 20.28 15.08 -10.22
C GLY A 205 20.82 14.04 -11.20
N VAL A 206 21.34 12.93 -10.69
CA VAL A 206 21.84 11.81 -11.50
C VAL A 206 21.34 10.46 -10.96
N ILE A 207 21.19 9.49 -11.87
CA ILE A 207 21.01 8.07 -11.56
C ILE A 207 22.11 7.30 -12.27
N GLU A 208 22.88 6.50 -11.53
CA GLU A 208 23.84 5.57 -12.12
C GLU A 208 23.13 4.32 -12.62
N ARG A 209 23.12 4.09 -13.93
CA ARG A 209 22.32 3.02 -14.55
C ARG A 209 22.62 1.63 -13.98
N LEU A 210 23.90 1.23 -13.92
CA LEU A 210 24.27 -0.13 -13.54
C LEU A 210 24.08 -0.42 -12.04
N PRO A 211 24.53 0.44 -11.09
CA PRO A 211 24.21 0.27 -9.68
C PRO A 211 22.70 0.26 -9.42
N THR A 212 21.96 1.18 -10.05
CA THR A 212 20.51 1.23 -9.90
C THR A 212 19.85 -0.03 -10.48
N ALA A 213 20.29 -0.53 -11.63
CA ALA A 213 19.78 -1.78 -12.19
C ALA A 213 19.97 -2.96 -11.21
N ARG A 214 21.10 -3.05 -10.51
CA ARG A 214 21.30 -4.09 -9.49
C ARG A 214 20.29 -3.99 -8.34
N LEU A 215 19.94 -2.77 -7.91
CA LEU A 215 18.92 -2.57 -6.89
C LEU A 215 17.55 -3.02 -7.38
N TYR A 216 17.17 -2.69 -8.62
CA TYR A 216 15.93 -3.18 -9.21
C TYR A 216 15.93 -4.71 -9.34
N ALA A 217 17.04 -5.32 -9.75
CA ALA A 217 17.16 -6.79 -9.84
C ALA A 217 16.96 -7.48 -8.49
N GLU A 218 17.48 -6.90 -7.42
CA GLU A 218 17.27 -7.41 -6.06
C GLU A 218 15.81 -7.27 -5.62
N GLN A 219 15.18 -6.12 -5.90
CA GLN A 219 13.74 -5.95 -5.63
C GLN A 219 12.90 -6.95 -6.44
N MET A 220 13.23 -7.17 -7.71
CA MET A 220 12.58 -8.19 -8.54
C MET A 220 12.71 -9.58 -7.91
N ARG A 221 13.90 -9.97 -7.43
CA ARG A 221 14.11 -11.24 -6.74
C ARG A 221 13.18 -11.40 -5.53
N LEU A 222 13.11 -10.37 -4.68
CA LEU A 222 12.22 -10.37 -3.51
C LEU A 222 10.74 -10.49 -3.89
N GLN A 223 10.30 -9.76 -4.93
CA GLN A 223 8.91 -9.83 -5.40
C GLN A 223 8.57 -11.17 -6.04
N SER A 224 9.49 -11.75 -6.81
CA SER A 224 9.33 -13.09 -7.38
C SER A 224 9.22 -14.17 -6.30
N GLU A 225 10.13 -14.16 -5.30
CA GLU A 225 10.09 -15.09 -4.18
C GLU A 225 8.79 -14.97 -3.39
N LEU A 226 8.33 -13.74 -3.16
CA LEU A 226 7.05 -13.48 -2.52
C LEU A 226 5.89 -14.03 -3.37
N ALA A 227 5.83 -13.71 -4.66
CA ALA A 227 4.77 -14.18 -5.55
C ALA A 227 4.69 -15.71 -5.59
N ASN A 228 5.83 -16.37 -5.83
CA ASN A 228 5.92 -17.82 -5.92
C ASN A 228 5.59 -18.50 -4.59
N SER A 229 6.12 -18.01 -3.46
CA SER A 229 5.82 -18.60 -2.14
C SER A 229 4.34 -18.47 -1.77
N ARG A 230 3.70 -17.34 -2.09
CA ARG A 230 2.26 -17.13 -1.85
C ARG A 230 1.39 -17.98 -2.76
N TYR A 231 1.75 -18.10 -4.03
CA TYR A 231 1.04 -18.97 -4.97
C TYR A 231 1.12 -20.43 -4.52
N GLN A 232 2.31 -20.91 -4.13
CA GLN A 232 2.48 -22.27 -3.62
C GLN A 232 1.75 -22.51 -2.30
N ALA A 233 1.70 -21.52 -1.41
CA ALA A 233 0.90 -21.60 -0.19
C ALA A 233 -0.61 -21.72 -0.50
N ALA A 234 -1.12 -20.96 -1.46
CA ALA A 234 -2.51 -21.07 -1.92
C ALA A 234 -2.85 -22.46 -2.48
N LEU A 235 -1.93 -23.10 -3.20
CA LEU A 235 -2.15 -24.44 -3.76
C LEU A 235 -2.18 -25.55 -2.69
N LYS A 236 -1.51 -25.34 -1.56
CA LYS A 236 -1.44 -26.31 -0.46
C LYS A 236 -2.59 -26.19 0.53
N LEU A 237 -3.39 -25.13 0.46
CA LEU A 237 -4.52 -24.94 1.36
C LEU A 237 -5.65 -25.92 1.03
N PRO A 238 -6.35 -26.45 2.06
CA PRO A 238 -7.50 -27.31 1.85
C PRO A 238 -8.69 -26.51 1.27
N ALA A 239 -9.61 -27.23 0.62
CA ALA A 239 -10.71 -26.63 -0.15
C ALA A 239 -11.73 -25.86 0.70
N ASP A 240 -11.80 -26.12 2.00
CA ASP A 240 -12.66 -25.43 2.97
C ASP A 240 -12.16 -24.01 3.32
N ARG A 241 -10.87 -23.72 3.09
CA ARG A 241 -10.25 -22.41 3.39
C ARG A 241 -10.20 -21.48 2.19
N LYS A 242 -11.34 -21.32 1.50
CA LYS A 242 -11.45 -20.51 0.28
C LYS A 242 -11.02 -19.05 0.47
N LEU A 243 -11.42 -18.42 1.57
CA LEU A 243 -11.12 -16.99 1.82
C LEU A 243 -9.62 -16.74 2.01
N LEU A 244 -8.94 -17.56 2.80
CA LEU A 244 -7.49 -17.49 2.92
C LEU A 244 -6.80 -17.80 1.59
N ARG A 245 -7.26 -18.81 0.84
CA ARG A 245 -6.70 -19.13 -0.48
C ARG A 245 -6.84 -17.94 -1.43
N LEU A 246 -7.97 -17.25 -1.42
CA LEU A 246 -8.19 -16.01 -2.19
C LEU A 246 -7.20 -14.91 -1.76
N ALA A 247 -6.98 -14.73 -0.46
CA ALA A 247 -6.04 -13.74 0.06
C ALA A 247 -4.59 -14.03 -0.37
N TYR A 248 -4.14 -15.29 -0.32
CA TYR A 248 -2.83 -15.69 -0.84
C TYR A 248 -2.70 -15.47 -2.34
N LEU A 249 -3.72 -15.82 -3.14
CA LEU A 249 -3.72 -15.63 -4.59
C LEU A 249 -3.67 -14.15 -4.97
N ARG A 250 -4.42 -13.29 -4.27
CA ARG A 250 -4.35 -11.83 -4.47
C ARG A 250 -2.96 -11.30 -4.13
N SER A 251 -2.40 -11.69 -2.99
CA SER A 251 -1.06 -11.28 -2.58
C SER A 251 0.01 -11.76 -3.57
N ALA A 252 -0.13 -12.97 -4.11
CA ALA A 252 0.75 -13.49 -5.16
C ALA A 252 0.64 -12.66 -6.44
N ALA A 253 -0.58 -12.29 -6.86
CA ALA A 253 -0.82 -11.47 -8.04
C ALA A 253 -0.23 -10.07 -7.89
N GLU A 254 -0.41 -9.41 -6.74
CA GLU A 254 0.15 -8.10 -6.44
C GLU A 254 1.69 -8.13 -6.47
N ALA A 255 2.31 -9.14 -5.87
CA ALA A 255 3.77 -9.31 -5.91
C ALA A 255 4.29 -9.59 -7.34
N ALA A 256 3.58 -10.41 -8.11
CA ALA A 256 3.93 -10.68 -9.50
C ALA A 256 3.78 -9.42 -10.38
N GLU A 257 2.71 -8.65 -10.22
CA GLU A 257 2.54 -7.35 -10.90
C GLU A 257 3.68 -6.38 -10.56
N SER A 258 4.07 -6.31 -9.29
CA SER A 258 5.21 -5.52 -8.82
C SER A 258 6.53 -5.97 -9.47
N TYR A 259 6.77 -7.29 -9.55
CA TYR A 259 7.91 -7.85 -10.29
C TYR A 259 7.95 -7.34 -11.74
N PHE A 260 6.83 -7.42 -12.46
CA PHE A 260 6.77 -6.97 -13.84
C PHE A 260 7.02 -5.46 -13.94
N ALA A 261 6.43 -4.64 -13.07
CA ALA A 261 6.69 -3.20 -13.03
C ALA A 261 8.18 -2.88 -12.86
N LEU A 262 8.86 -3.57 -11.94
CA LEU A 262 10.31 -3.41 -11.70
C LEU A 262 11.15 -3.91 -12.89
N SER A 263 10.74 -4.97 -13.58
CA SER A 263 11.46 -5.52 -14.73
C SER A 263 11.55 -4.53 -15.90
N HIS A 264 10.52 -3.72 -16.12
CA HIS A 264 10.51 -2.69 -17.16
C HIS A 264 11.52 -1.58 -16.86
N ALA A 265 11.54 -1.12 -15.60
CA ALA A 265 12.52 -0.14 -15.10
C ALA A 265 13.95 -0.70 -15.18
N HIS A 266 14.15 -1.96 -14.78
CA HIS A 266 15.42 -2.67 -14.84
C HIS A 266 15.97 -2.75 -16.28
N ASP A 267 15.15 -3.19 -17.23
CA ASP A 267 15.54 -3.33 -18.63
C ASP A 267 15.93 -1.99 -19.26
N LEU A 268 15.21 -0.91 -18.94
CA LEU A 268 15.54 0.43 -19.41
C LEU A 268 16.95 0.87 -18.96
N LEU A 269 17.32 0.55 -17.72
CA LEU A 269 18.62 0.89 -17.17
C LEU A 269 19.74 0.12 -17.87
N LEU A 270 19.51 -1.15 -18.24
CA LEU A 270 20.47 -2.02 -18.92
C LEU A 270 20.57 -1.85 -20.44
N GLY A 271 19.56 -1.27 -21.09
CA GLY A 271 19.41 -1.23 -22.56
C GLY A 271 20.59 -0.66 -23.37
N VAL A 272 21.55 0.02 -22.73
CA VAL A 272 22.75 0.58 -23.39
C VAL A 272 24.04 -0.16 -23.00
N THR A 273 24.06 -0.89 -21.88
CA THR A 273 25.28 -1.46 -21.27
C THR A 273 25.39 -2.98 -21.39
N GLY A 274 24.38 -3.65 -21.95
CA GLY A 274 24.32 -5.11 -22.05
C GLY A 274 24.00 -5.76 -20.69
N ARG A 275 23.41 -6.97 -20.71
CA ARG A 275 23.15 -7.77 -19.50
C ARG A 275 24.48 -8.26 -18.91
N GLY A 276 25.21 -7.38 -18.24
CA GLY A 276 26.51 -7.65 -17.62
C GLY A 276 26.41 -8.58 -16.41
N GLY A 277 26.07 -9.85 -16.63
CA GLY A 277 26.09 -10.90 -15.61
C GLY A 277 25.00 -10.80 -14.54
N ILE A 278 24.06 -9.85 -14.66
CA ILE A 278 22.89 -9.80 -13.77
C ILE A 278 21.91 -10.88 -14.23
N THR A 279 21.86 -11.99 -13.49
CA THR A 279 20.87 -13.04 -13.70
C THR A 279 19.50 -12.50 -13.37
N ALA A 280 18.57 -12.54 -14.33
CA ALA A 280 17.18 -12.24 -14.05
C ALA A 280 16.66 -13.21 -12.98
N ALA A 281 15.92 -12.69 -12.01
CA ALA A 281 15.20 -13.54 -11.06
C ALA A 281 14.20 -14.42 -11.83
N GLU A 282 13.82 -15.55 -11.23
CA GLU A 282 12.79 -16.42 -11.80
C GLU A 282 11.51 -15.61 -12.02
N GLU A 283 10.93 -15.70 -13.20
CA GLU A 283 9.72 -14.94 -13.53
C GLU A 283 8.49 -15.64 -12.94
N PRO A 284 7.65 -14.96 -12.15
CA PRO A 284 6.42 -15.56 -11.63
C PRO A 284 5.39 -15.72 -12.74
N ASP A 285 4.67 -16.84 -12.75
CA ASP A 285 3.59 -17.10 -13.71
C ASP A 285 2.32 -16.30 -13.34
N LEU A 286 2.32 -15.01 -13.69
CA LEU A 286 1.21 -14.11 -13.43
C LEU A 286 -0.10 -14.58 -14.10
N ALA A 287 -0.02 -15.22 -15.26
CA ALA A 287 -1.19 -15.72 -15.97
C ALA A 287 -1.88 -16.83 -15.18
N ALA A 288 -1.12 -17.83 -14.70
CA ALA A 288 -1.65 -18.90 -13.86
C ALA A 288 -2.16 -18.37 -12.50
N ILE A 289 -1.45 -17.44 -11.88
CA ILE A 289 -1.87 -16.82 -10.60
C ILE A 289 -3.21 -16.10 -10.76
N ARG A 290 -3.36 -15.27 -11.79
CA ARG A 290 -4.60 -14.53 -12.06
C ARG A 290 -5.75 -15.44 -12.46
N ALA A 291 -5.49 -16.48 -13.26
CA ALA A 291 -6.50 -17.47 -13.62
C ALA A 291 -7.07 -18.14 -12.35
N ALA A 292 -6.19 -18.64 -11.47
CA ALA A 292 -6.58 -19.25 -10.21
C ALA A 292 -7.33 -18.28 -9.29
N TYR A 293 -6.89 -17.01 -9.23
CA TYR A 293 -7.58 -15.97 -8.47
C TYR A 293 -8.99 -15.68 -9.01
N ASN A 294 -9.13 -15.56 -10.34
CA ASN A 294 -10.39 -15.24 -11.00
C ASN A 294 -11.41 -16.40 -10.95
N GLU A 295 -10.92 -17.63 -10.98
CA GLU A 295 -11.74 -18.82 -10.77
C GLU A 295 -12.30 -18.83 -9.34
N LEU A 296 -11.41 -18.77 -8.34
CA LEU A 296 -11.81 -18.84 -6.93
C LEU A 296 -12.72 -17.68 -6.49
N ARG A 297 -12.46 -16.45 -6.97
CA ARG A 297 -13.31 -15.30 -6.60
C ARG A 297 -14.77 -15.51 -7.05
N SER A 298 -14.97 -16.13 -8.22
CA SER A 298 -16.30 -16.35 -8.80
C SER A 298 -17.11 -17.41 -8.03
N GLU A 299 -16.43 -18.27 -7.27
CA GLU A 299 -17.04 -19.27 -6.40
C GLU A 299 -17.41 -18.72 -5.03
N ILE A 300 -16.88 -17.56 -4.63
CA ILE A 300 -17.08 -16.98 -3.30
C ILE A 300 -18.36 -16.16 -3.28
N SER A 301 -19.25 -16.57 -2.39
CA SER A 301 -20.52 -15.91 -2.12
C SER A 301 -20.46 -15.04 -0.87
N VAL A 302 -21.08 -13.85 -0.93
CA VAL A 302 -21.09 -12.85 0.14
C VAL A 302 -22.52 -12.52 0.51
N GLN A 303 -22.84 -12.65 1.79
CA GLN A 303 -24.10 -12.21 2.39
C GLN A 303 -23.87 -10.93 3.20
N MET A 304 -24.75 -9.95 3.03
CA MET A 304 -24.71 -8.69 3.78
C MET A 304 -25.87 -8.63 4.77
N ASN A 305 -25.54 -8.49 6.05
CA ASN A 305 -26.50 -8.34 7.14
C ASN A 305 -26.38 -6.93 7.72
N TRP A 306 -27.52 -6.31 7.98
CA TRP A 306 -27.60 -4.97 8.56
C TRP A 306 -28.13 -5.08 9.99
N LEU A 307 -27.34 -4.59 10.95
CA LEU A 307 -27.66 -4.62 12.38
C LEU A 307 -28.10 -3.27 12.92
N GLY A 308 -27.69 -2.17 12.27
CA GLY A 308 -27.94 -0.79 12.69
C GLY A 308 -28.97 -0.07 11.81
N GLU A 309 -28.80 1.25 11.66
CA GLU A 309 -29.63 2.04 10.76
C GLU A 309 -29.41 1.62 9.30
N GLU A 310 -30.49 1.39 8.56
CA GLU A 310 -30.41 1.02 7.16
C GLU A 310 -30.19 2.26 6.29
N SER A 311 -29.08 2.27 5.54
CA SER A 311 -28.82 3.26 4.50
C SER A 311 -28.75 2.56 3.13
N PRO A 312 -29.72 2.79 2.23
CA PRO A 312 -29.69 2.22 0.89
C PRO A 312 -28.43 2.62 0.10
N LEU A 313 -27.88 3.81 0.35
CA LEU A 313 -26.65 4.26 -0.32
C LEU A 313 -25.44 3.42 0.08
N ILE A 314 -25.26 3.17 1.38
CA ILE A 314 -24.15 2.36 1.89
C ILE A 314 -24.35 0.90 1.46
N GLN A 315 -25.58 0.38 1.53
CA GLN A 315 -25.96 -0.96 1.05
C GLN A 315 -25.59 -1.22 -0.41
N ASN A 316 -26.02 -0.31 -1.29
CA ASN A 316 -25.75 -0.42 -2.72
C ASN A 316 -24.26 -0.29 -3.01
N THR A 317 -23.55 0.58 -2.29
CA THR A 317 -22.10 0.76 -2.43
C THR A 317 -21.35 -0.51 -2.02
N MET A 318 -21.67 -1.10 -0.87
CA MET A 318 -21.06 -2.36 -0.46
C MET A 318 -21.34 -3.50 -1.44
N SER A 319 -22.59 -3.64 -1.88
CA SER A 319 -23.01 -4.66 -2.85
C SER A 319 -22.25 -4.52 -4.17
N ARG A 320 -22.11 -3.28 -4.65
CA ARG A 320 -21.31 -2.96 -5.82
C ARG A 320 -19.84 -3.33 -5.61
N ILE A 321 -19.22 -2.92 -4.50
CA ILE A 321 -17.81 -3.24 -4.23
C ILE A 321 -17.59 -4.76 -4.16
N ALA A 322 -18.48 -5.51 -3.50
CA ALA A 322 -18.38 -6.97 -3.47
C ALA A 322 -18.47 -7.59 -4.88
N THR A 323 -19.36 -7.06 -5.72
CA THR A 323 -19.50 -7.48 -7.13
C THR A 323 -18.26 -7.10 -7.96
N GLU A 324 -17.71 -5.90 -7.78
CA GLU A 324 -16.47 -5.43 -8.42
C GLU A 324 -15.24 -6.27 -8.00
N MET A 325 -15.23 -6.74 -6.76
CA MET A 325 -14.26 -7.72 -6.26
C MET A 325 -14.47 -9.12 -6.86
N GLY A 326 -15.51 -9.33 -7.67
CA GLY A 326 -15.82 -10.57 -8.37
C GLY A 326 -16.53 -11.61 -7.52
N MET A 327 -17.08 -11.22 -6.36
CA MET A 327 -17.82 -12.10 -5.47
C MET A 327 -19.31 -12.06 -5.78
N ALA A 328 -20.00 -13.20 -5.63
CA ALA A 328 -21.45 -13.28 -5.82
C ALA A 328 -22.18 -12.78 -4.57
N VAL A 329 -22.99 -11.73 -4.69
CA VAL A 329 -23.83 -11.27 -3.57
C VAL A 329 -25.08 -12.14 -3.49
N VAL A 330 -25.31 -12.78 -2.34
CA VAL A 330 -26.43 -13.69 -2.11
C VAL A 330 -27.41 -13.13 -1.07
N ASP A 331 -28.68 -13.55 -1.18
CA ASP A 331 -29.74 -13.18 -0.25
C ASP A 331 -29.57 -13.81 1.14
N LYS A 332 -30.27 -13.25 2.13
CA LYS A 332 -30.11 -13.58 3.57
C LYS A 332 -30.34 -15.05 3.94
N GLU A 333 -31.01 -15.81 3.09
CA GLU A 333 -31.42 -17.20 3.36
C GLU A 333 -30.46 -18.24 2.76
N GLN A 334 -29.52 -17.81 1.92
CA GLN A 334 -28.58 -18.71 1.25
C GLN A 334 -27.30 -18.90 2.07
N ALA A 335 -26.70 -20.09 1.96
CA ALA A 335 -25.37 -20.32 2.51
C ALA A 335 -24.37 -19.44 1.74
N ALA A 336 -23.70 -18.55 2.46
CA ALA A 336 -22.64 -17.70 1.93
C ALA A 336 -21.28 -18.17 2.45
N ASP A 337 -20.20 -17.96 1.70
CA ASP A 337 -18.83 -18.20 2.19
C ASP A 337 -18.37 -17.04 3.11
N LEU A 338 -18.87 -15.82 2.88
CA LEU A 338 -18.56 -14.63 3.67
C LEU A 338 -19.85 -13.96 4.16
N ARG A 339 -19.88 -13.54 5.43
CA ARG A 339 -20.96 -12.72 6.00
C ARG A 339 -20.41 -11.39 6.48
N LEU A 340 -21.01 -10.30 6.01
CA LEU A 340 -20.68 -8.93 6.40
C LEU A 340 -21.80 -8.40 7.29
N ASP A 341 -21.58 -8.42 8.60
CA ASP A 341 -22.49 -7.84 9.57
C ASP A 341 -22.15 -6.36 9.77
N THR A 342 -22.97 -5.49 9.20
CA THR A 342 -22.75 -4.05 9.13
C THR A 342 -23.62 -3.32 10.14
N ASP A 343 -22.98 -2.50 10.96
CA ASP A 343 -23.60 -1.65 11.97
C ASP A 343 -23.26 -0.18 11.68
N TYR A 344 -24.27 0.59 11.33
CA TYR A 344 -24.16 2.02 11.04
C TYR A 344 -24.90 2.81 12.11
N VAL A 345 -24.16 3.72 12.76
CA VAL A 345 -24.66 4.57 13.83
C VAL A 345 -24.39 6.02 13.49
N LEU A 346 -25.45 6.83 13.47
CA LEU A 346 -25.39 8.27 13.29
C LEU A 346 -25.80 8.99 14.58
N ARG A 347 -25.04 10.01 14.97
CA ARG A 347 -25.33 10.82 16.16
C ARG A 347 -25.24 12.30 15.85
N PHE A 348 -26.32 13.03 16.06
CA PHE A 348 -26.35 14.46 15.84
C PHE A 348 -25.92 15.23 17.09
N ARG A 349 -25.09 16.26 16.88
CA ARG A 349 -24.74 17.24 17.90
C ARG A 349 -24.91 18.66 17.34
N PRO A 350 -25.73 19.51 17.99
CA PRO A 350 -25.78 20.91 17.61
C PRO A 350 -24.45 21.58 17.95
N VAL A 351 -23.88 22.32 17.01
CA VAL A 351 -22.72 23.17 17.27
C VAL A 351 -23.22 24.59 17.48
N ASN A 352 -22.82 25.21 18.59
CA ASN A 352 -23.28 26.54 19.00
C ASN A 352 -22.74 27.70 18.12
N ARG A 353 -22.36 27.42 16.87
CA ARG A 353 -21.89 28.39 15.90
C ARG A 353 -22.64 28.19 14.58
N TYR A 354 -23.31 29.25 14.12
CA TYR A 354 -23.90 29.37 12.79
C TYR A 354 -25.03 28.38 12.44
N GLY A 355 -25.73 27.80 13.43
CA GLY A 355 -26.85 26.90 13.16
C GLY A 355 -26.44 25.62 12.42
N VAL A 356 -25.16 25.23 12.52
CA VAL A 356 -24.64 24.00 11.92
C VAL A 356 -24.93 22.84 12.86
N ILE A 357 -25.51 21.78 12.29
CA ILE A 357 -25.71 20.50 12.93
C ILE A 357 -24.59 19.58 12.43
N MET A 358 -23.82 19.04 13.36
CA MET A 358 -22.81 18.03 13.06
C MET A 358 -23.41 16.64 13.25
N ALA A 359 -23.13 15.75 12.33
CA ALA A 359 -23.41 14.32 12.44
C ALA A 359 -22.09 13.58 12.65
N ASP A 360 -21.90 13.02 13.84
CA ASP A 360 -20.84 12.04 14.08
C ASP A 360 -21.35 10.68 13.60
N TRP A 361 -20.57 10.01 12.79
CA TRP A 361 -20.95 8.71 12.25
C TRP A 361 -19.89 7.64 12.55
N LEU A 362 -20.36 6.41 12.72
CA LEU A 362 -19.56 5.23 12.95
C LEU A 362 -20.12 4.08 12.10
N LEU A 363 -19.30 3.55 11.20
CA LEU A 363 -19.60 2.36 10.42
C LEU A 363 -18.70 1.23 10.89
N THR A 364 -19.29 0.16 11.40
CA THR A 364 -18.56 -1.05 11.82
C THR A 364 -19.00 -2.23 10.96
N ILE A 365 -18.06 -2.87 10.29
CA ILE A 365 -18.29 -4.04 9.45
C ILE A 365 -17.58 -5.22 10.10
N LYS A 366 -18.36 -6.17 10.63
CA LYS A 366 -17.83 -7.44 11.16
C LYS A 366 -17.85 -8.47 10.04
N VAL A 367 -16.67 -8.95 9.69
CA VAL A 367 -16.46 -9.96 8.67
C VAL A 367 -16.46 -11.31 9.34
N LYS A 368 -17.37 -12.20 8.93
CA LYS A 368 -17.50 -13.56 9.45
C LYS A 368 -17.34 -14.56 8.31
N SER A 369 -16.71 -15.69 8.61
CA SER A 369 -16.70 -16.84 7.72
C SER A 369 -18.08 -17.49 7.78
N GLY A 370 -18.64 -17.84 6.63
CA GLY A 370 -19.98 -18.39 6.54
C GLY A 370 -20.08 -19.86 6.94
N SER A 371 -18.97 -20.61 6.92
CA SER A 371 -18.93 -22.03 7.28
C SER A 371 -19.02 -22.27 8.80
N ASP A 372 -18.36 -21.42 9.59
CA ASP A 372 -18.23 -21.57 11.05
C ASP A 372 -18.81 -20.40 11.84
N ASN A 373 -19.30 -19.36 11.15
CA ASN A 373 -19.76 -18.10 11.74
C ASN A 373 -18.71 -17.40 12.62
N ARG A 374 -17.43 -17.78 12.48
CA ARG A 374 -16.32 -17.20 13.22
C ARG A 374 -16.08 -15.80 12.69
N GLN A 375 -15.99 -14.84 13.61
CA GLN A 375 -15.57 -13.50 13.25
C GLN A 375 -14.11 -13.53 12.83
N VAL A 376 -13.86 -13.27 11.55
CA VAL A 376 -12.53 -13.20 10.97
C VAL A 376 -11.96 -11.81 11.20
N ALA A 377 -12.75 -10.76 11.04
CA ALA A 377 -12.27 -9.39 11.18
C ALA A 377 -13.35 -8.38 11.62
N THR A 378 -12.88 -7.21 12.05
CA THR A 378 -13.71 -6.01 12.24
C THR A 378 -13.03 -4.85 11.53
N ILE A 379 -13.77 -4.17 10.67
CA ILE A 379 -13.35 -2.96 9.98
C ILE A 379 -14.22 -1.82 10.50
N THR A 380 -13.61 -0.70 10.86
CA THR A 380 -14.32 0.44 11.45
C THR A 380 -13.93 1.72 10.75
N TYR A 381 -14.92 2.48 10.30
CA TYR A 381 -14.77 3.84 9.78
C TYR A 381 -15.55 4.80 10.66
N ASN A 382 -15.00 5.97 10.92
CA ASN A 382 -15.67 7.02 11.66
C ASN A 382 -15.32 8.40 11.11
N GLY A 383 -16.20 9.37 11.39
CA GLY A 383 -15.99 10.74 10.99
C GLY A 383 -17.06 11.68 11.51
N GLN A 384 -16.97 12.92 11.05
CA GLN A 384 -17.89 13.99 11.40
C GLN A 384 -18.13 14.86 10.16
N ASP A 385 -19.40 15.09 9.86
CA ASP A 385 -19.83 15.95 8.75
C ASP A 385 -20.92 16.91 9.21
N GLY A 386 -21.04 18.09 8.58
CA GLY A 386 -21.83 19.19 9.11
C GLY A 386 -22.67 19.90 8.06
N SER A 387 -23.92 20.20 8.39
CA SER A 387 -24.82 20.95 7.51
C SER A 387 -25.75 21.86 8.31
N SER A 388 -26.49 22.74 7.64
CA SER A 388 -27.52 23.57 8.27
C SER A 388 -28.77 22.78 8.68
N THR A 389 -28.90 21.52 8.23
CA THR A 389 -30.03 20.63 8.52
C THR A 389 -29.54 19.21 8.82
N GLU A 390 -30.30 18.45 9.60
CA GLU A 390 -29.98 17.04 9.92
C GLU A 390 -29.93 16.18 8.64
N ALA A 391 -30.88 16.37 7.73
CA ALA A 391 -30.91 15.68 6.43
C ALA A 391 -29.67 16.01 5.58
N GLY A 392 -29.24 17.27 5.57
CA GLY A 392 -28.03 17.67 4.87
C GLY A 392 -26.76 17.08 5.48
N ALA A 393 -26.68 16.99 6.82
CA ALA A 393 -25.54 16.40 7.51
C ALA A 393 -25.47 14.88 7.28
N THR A 394 -26.63 14.22 7.29
CA THR A 394 -26.78 12.78 6.96
C THR A 394 -26.27 12.48 5.56
N LEU A 395 -26.73 13.23 4.55
CA LEU A 395 -26.32 13.01 3.17
C LEU A 395 -24.81 13.24 2.96
N GLN A 396 -24.22 14.22 3.64
CA GLN A 396 -22.77 14.44 3.58
C GLN A 396 -21.99 13.29 4.23
N ALA A 397 -22.43 12.84 5.42
CA ALA A 397 -21.85 11.69 6.10
C ALA A 397 -21.89 10.43 5.22
N GLU A 398 -23.05 10.12 4.63
CA GLU A 398 -23.20 8.96 3.74
C GLU A 398 -22.30 9.05 2.50
N ARG A 399 -22.20 10.23 1.86
CA ARG A 399 -21.27 10.44 0.74
C ARG A 399 -19.81 10.25 1.14
N ARG A 400 -19.43 10.72 2.33
CA ARG A 400 -18.08 10.54 2.87
C ARG A 400 -17.79 9.07 3.13
N ILE A 401 -18.76 8.35 3.71
CA ILE A 401 -18.67 6.90 3.91
C ILE A 401 -18.53 6.17 2.58
N MET A 402 -19.33 6.50 1.56
CA MET A 402 -19.21 5.89 0.24
C MET A 402 -17.82 6.07 -0.35
N SER A 403 -17.29 7.30 -0.31
CA SER A 403 -15.93 7.59 -0.78
C SER A 403 -14.87 6.78 -0.03
N LEU A 404 -15.02 6.58 1.28
CA LEU A 404 -14.09 5.77 2.08
C LEU A 404 -14.21 4.28 1.76
N LEU A 405 -15.42 3.78 1.55
CA LEU A 405 -15.64 2.40 1.14
C LEU A 405 -15.01 2.13 -0.22
N ASP A 406 -15.21 3.01 -1.20
CA ASP A 406 -14.62 2.91 -2.52
C ASP A 406 -13.09 2.93 -2.50
N GLU A 407 -12.50 3.77 -1.64
CA GLU A 407 -11.05 3.93 -1.56
C GLU A 407 -10.37 2.78 -0.79
N LYS A 408 -10.98 2.27 0.29
CA LYS A 408 -10.25 1.47 1.29
C LYS A 408 -10.85 0.11 1.61
N PHE A 409 -12.15 -0.10 1.38
CA PHE A 409 -12.82 -1.29 1.90
C PHE A 409 -12.25 -2.60 1.36
N ALA A 410 -12.01 -2.69 0.05
CA ALA A 410 -11.48 -3.90 -0.57
C ALA A 410 -10.08 -4.25 -0.02
N ASP A 411 -9.23 -3.26 0.23
CA ASP A 411 -7.90 -3.45 0.78
C ASP A 411 -7.93 -3.83 2.26
N ASP A 412 -8.75 -3.12 3.05
CA ASP A 412 -8.93 -3.41 4.47
C ASP A 412 -9.50 -4.82 4.67
N LEU A 413 -10.47 -5.23 3.85
CA LEU A 413 -11.03 -6.58 3.85
C LEU A 413 -9.96 -7.63 3.58
N MET A 414 -9.18 -7.47 2.53
CA MET A 414 -8.16 -8.47 2.17
C MET A 414 -7.01 -8.53 3.18
N LYS A 415 -6.56 -7.37 3.71
CA LYS A 415 -5.59 -7.32 4.82
C LYS A 415 -6.13 -8.06 6.05
N ALA A 416 -7.40 -7.87 6.35
CA ALA A 416 -8.00 -8.48 7.53
C ALA A 416 -8.22 -9.99 7.39
N LEU A 417 -8.57 -10.47 6.19
CA LEU A 417 -8.61 -11.90 5.88
C LEU A 417 -7.22 -12.54 6.01
N TYR A 418 -6.19 -11.87 5.47
CA TYR A 418 -4.82 -12.35 5.53
C TYR A 418 -4.29 -12.47 6.97
N ASN A 419 -4.49 -11.45 7.80
CA ASN A 419 -3.93 -11.40 9.16
C ASN A 419 -4.58 -12.39 10.15
N ASN A 420 -5.86 -12.71 9.98
CA ASN A 420 -6.62 -13.50 10.96
C ASN A 420 -6.71 -14.99 10.62
N GLU A 421 -6.49 -15.36 9.36
CA GLU A 421 -6.46 -16.77 8.97
C GLU A 421 -5.03 -17.37 8.97
N ALA A 422 -3.99 -16.53 9.03
CA ALA A 422 -2.62 -17.00 9.26
C ALA A 422 -2.35 -17.45 10.72
N ARG A 423 -3.27 -17.16 11.63
CA ARG A 423 -3.30 -17.64 13.03
C ARG A 423 -4.24 -18.84 13.15
#